data_AF-A0A1T3BSG9-F1
#
_entry.id   AF-A0A1T3BSG9-F1
#
_cell.length_a   1.000
_cell.length_b   1.000
_cell.length_c   1.000
_cell.angle_alpha   90.00
_cell.angle_beta   90.00
_cell.angle_gamma   90.00
#
_symmetry.space_group_name_H-M   'P 1'
#
loop_
_entity.id
_entity.type
_entity.pdbx_description
1 polymer ?
#
loop_
_entity_poly.entity_id
_entity_poly.type
_entity_poly.pdbx_seq_one_letter_code
_entity_poly.pdbx_strand_id
1 'polypeptide(L)'
;MRYYKLSFSVLMISTFFIESVNAREQMQEMSDETLDLSTTIRDFSSMFVKGKVLKNSSIVTQGISMHTKIEEGGLEMVENNGASTSATVSKGGKQLITRGATAISTRVDGGSQFIFEEKPRNLGTEVKRSSAYDAIIVGKNGNSGQQNVYDGGEAWNTKVMGGGYNIFIKEKQEKVVLHQILKFLRMVNNLF
;
A
#
# COMPACT_ATOMS: atom_id res chain seq x y z
N MET A 1 52.35 -49.66 -39.24
CA MET A 1 51.46 -49.03 -38.24
C MET A 1 52.25 -48.73 -36.98
N ARG A 2 52.51 -47.45 -36.64
CA ARG A 2 53.21 -47.06 -35.40
C ARG A 2 52.16 -46.83 -34.31
N TYR A 3 52.20 -47.63 -33.24
CA TYR A 3 51.35 -47.46 -32.06
C TYR A 3 51.92 -46.35 -31.17
N TYR A 4 51.16 -45.28 -30.94
CA TYR A 4 51.52 -44.25 -29.97
C TYR A 4 51.29 -44.79 -28.55
N LYS A 5 52.37 -45.10 -27.81
CA LYS A 5 52.30 -45.31 -26.35
C LYS A 5 52.10 -43.94 -25.70
N LEU A 6 50.85 -43.54 -25.51
CA LEU A 6 50.50 -42.38 -24.69
C LEU A 6 50.89 -42.72 -23.24
N SER A 7 51.86 -42.00 -22.66
CA SER A 7 52.29 -42.28 -21.28
C SER A 7 51.23 -41.81 -20.28
N PHE A 8 51.07 -42.54 -19.19
CA PHE A 8 50.12 -42.22 -18.11
C PHE A 8 50.26 -40.76 -17.62
N SER A 9 51.49 -40.24 -17.60
CA SER A 9 51.80 -38.85 -17.23
C SER A 9 51.15 -37.82 -18.14
N VAL A 10 51.05 -38.07 -19.45
CA VAL A 10 50.40 -37.16 -20.40
C VAL A 10 48.90 -37.12 -20.16
N LEU A 11 48.29 -38.27 -19.87
CA LEU A 11 46.86 -38.35 -19.53
C LEU A 11 46.57 -37.58 -18.23
N MET A 12 47.40 -37.78 -17.19
CA MET A 12 47.25 -37.10 -15.90
C MET A 12 47.40 -35.57 -16.01
N ILE A 13 48.37 -35.08 -16.78
CA ILE A 13 48.53 -33.64 -17.02
C ILE A 13 47.31 -33.09 -17.77
N SER A 14 46.81 -33.80 -18.78
CA SER A 14 45.62 -33.38 -19.53
C SER A 14 44.37 -33.32 -18.66
N THR A 15 44.14 -34.32 -17.79
CA THR A 15 43.01 -34.33 -16.86
C THR A 15 43.11 -33.17 -15.87
N PHE A 16 44.30 -32.91 -15.34
CA PHE A 16 44.53 -31.79 -14.42
C PHE A 16 44.27 -30.43 -15.08
N PHE A 17 44.65 -30.25 -16.34
CA PHE A 17 44.34 -29.03 -17.08
C PHE A 17 42.83 -28.88 -17.32
N ILE A 18 42.13 -29.95 -17.69
CA ILE A 18 40.67 -29.92 -17.88
C ILE A 18 39.95 -29.57 -16.58
N GLU A 19 40.36 -30.16 -15.46
CA GLU A 19 39.82 -29.84 -14.13
C GLU A 19 40.11 -28.38 -13.74
N SER A 20 41.31 -27.86 -14.05
CA SER A 20 41.67 -26.47 -13.76
C SER A 20 40.91 -25.45 -14.60
N VAL A 21 40.53 -25.80 -15.84
CA VAL A 21 39.72 -24.97 -16.74
C VAL A 21 38.27 -24.96 -16.26
N ASN A 22 37.72 -26.14 -15.98
CA ASN A 22 36.35 -26.28 -15.47
C ASN A 22 36.18 -25.56 -14.11
N ALA A 23 37.16 -25.66 -13.20
CA ALA A 23 37.15 -24.94 -11.93
C ALA A 23 37.20 -23.41 -12.13
N ARG A 24 37.94 -22.92 -13.12
CA ARG A 24 37.97 -21.49 -13.45
C ARG A 24 36.66 -21.00 -14.06
N GLU A 25 36.04 -21.78 -14.93
CA GLU A 25 34.73 -21.48 -15.52
C GLU A 25 33.64 -21.40 -14.44
N GLN A 26 33.61 -22.34 -13.49
CA GLN A 26 32.68 -22.32 -12.36
C GLN A 26 32.92 -21.13 -11.41
N MET A 27 34.18 -20.74 -11.16
CA MET A 27 34.49 -19.54 -10.37
C MET A 27 34.06 -18.26 -11.09
N GLN A 28 34.09 -18.26 -12.42
CA GLN A 28 33.68 -17.12 -13.22
C GLN A 28 32.14 -16.99 -13.26
N GLU A 29 31.42 -18.11 -13.39
CA GLU A 29 29.95 -18.15 -13.25
C GLU A 29 29.47 -17.70 -11.86
N MET A 30 30.17 -18.09 -10.79
CA MET A 30 29.86 -17.63 -9.43
C MET A 30 30.16 -16.14 -9.20
N SER A 31 31.14 -15.58 -9.93
CA SER A 31 31.48 -14.15 -9.85
C SER A 31 30.55 -13.25 -10.66
N ASP A 32 29.89 -13.79 -11.69
CA ASP A 32 28.87 -13.10 -12.51
C ASP A 32 27.45 -13.20 -11.91
N GLU A 33 27.27 -13.94 -10.82
CA GLU A 33 26.05 -13.94 -10.00
C GLU A 33 25.97 -12.63 -9.20
N THR A 34 25.77 -11.53 -9.91
CA THR A 34 25.61 -10.21 -9.33
C THR A 34 24.36 -10.19 -8.46
N LEU A 35 24.51 -9.79 -7.19
CA LEU A 35 23.38 -9.54 -6.29
C LEU A 35 22.56 -8.37 -6.85
N ASP A 36 21.54 -8.69 -7.66
CA ASP A 36 20.61 -7.70 -8.21
C ASP A 36 19.70 -7.15 -7.11
N LEU A 37 20.22 -6.17 -6.38
CA LEU A 37 19.49 -5.46 -5.34
C LEU A 37 18.49 -4.47 -5.92
N SER A 38 18.41 -4.28 -7.25
CA SER A 38 17.54 -3.29 -7.87
C SER A 38 16.06 -3.60 -7.62
N THR A 39 15.69 -4.87 -7.71
CA THR A 39 14.33 -5.34 -7.42
C THR A 39 13.99 -5.13 -5.94
N THR A 40 14.89 -5.52 -5.05
CA THR A 40 14.73 -5.34 -3.59
C THR A 40 14.65 -3.86 -3.20
N ILE A 41 15.50 -3.01 -3.77
CA ILE A 41 15.49 -1.55 -3.53
C ILE A 41 14.21 -0.93 -4.08
N ARG A 42 13.75 -1.34 -5.26
CA ARG A 42 12.51 -0.86 -5.86
C ARG A 42 11.30 -1.26 -5.02
N ASP A 43 11.26 -2.51 -4.57
CA ASP A 43 10.17 -3.03 -3.73
C ASP A 43 10.17 -2.30 -2.37
N PHE A 44 11.32 -2.13 -1.73
CA PHE A 44 11.45 -1.33 -0.50
C PHE A 44 11.06 0.14 -0.71
N SER A 45 11.45 0.74 -1.83
CA SER A 45 11.10 2.13 -2.17
C SER A 45 9.59 2.29 -2.39
N SER A 46 8.95 1.28 -2.99
CA SER A 46 7.50 1.28 -3.21
C SER A 46 6.68 1.17 -1.92
N MET A 47 7.30 0.76 -0.80
CA MET A 47 6.66 0.75 0.51
C MET A 47 6.43 2.16 1.08
N PHE A 48 7.08 3.19 0.57
CA PHE A 48 6.95 4.56 1.08
C PHE A 48 6.44 5.51 0.01
N VAL A 49 5.18 5.93 0.15
CA VAL A 49 4.57 6.92 -0.73
C VAL A 49 4.63 8.29 -0.05
N LYS A 50 5.44 9.20 -0.60
CA LYS A 50 5.39 10.63 -0.25
C LYS A 50 4.85 11.39 -1.44
N GLY A 51 3.85 12.25 -1.23
CA GLY A 51 3.47 13.17 -2.29
C GLY A 51 2.05 13.69 -2.26
N LYS A 52 1.56 14.00 -3.45
CA LYS A 52 0.32 14.71 -3.69
C LYS A 52 -0.54 13.83 -4.59
N VAL A 53 -1.77 13.54 -4.18
CA VAL A 53 -2.77 12.96 -5.07
C VAL A 53 -3.38 14.10 -5.86
N LEU A 54 -3.03 14.16 -7.15
CA LEU A 54 -3.46 15.20 -8.08
C LEU A 54 -4.97 15.15 -8.33
N LYS A 55 -5.51 16.24 -8.87
CA LYS A 55 -6.93 16.31 -9.20
C LYS A 55 -7.33 15.15 -10.12
N ASN A 56 -8.46 14.52 -9.80
CA ASN A 56 -9.02 13.39 -10.56
C ASN A 56 -8.05 12.19 -10.74
N SER A 57 -7.07 12.03 -9.83
CA SER A 57 -6.17 10.88 -9.83
C SER A 57 -6.42 10.00 -8.62
N SER A 58 -6.05 8.73 -8.72
CA SER A 58 -6.15 7.77 -7.63
C SER A 58 -4.79 7.18 -7.33
N ILE A 59 -4.50 6.99 -6.04
CA ILE A 59 -3.37 6.18 -5.58
C ILE A 59 -3.89 5.08 -4.67
N VAL A 60 -3.36 3.88 -4.85
CA VAL A 60 -3.59 2.74 -3.96
C VAL A 60 -2.28 2.45 -3.25
N THR A 61 -2.30 2.43 -1.92
CA THR A 61 -1.12 2.12 -1.09
C THR A 61 -1.40 0.94 -0.18
N GLN A 62 -0.46 0.00 -0.18
CA GLN A 62 -0.40 -1.14 0.74
C GLN A 62 0.76 -0.97 1.74
N GLY A 63 1.61 0.04 1.54
CA GLY A 63 2.72 0.40 2.43
C GLY A 63 2.36 1.59 3.31
N ILE A 64 3.33 2.46 3.54
CA ILE A 64 3.21 3.67 4.36
C ILE A 64 3.16 4.89 3.45
N SER A 65 2.06 5.63 3.47
CA SER A 65 1.99 6.97 2.91
C SER A 65 2.15 8.04 3.99
N MET A 66 2.89 9.12 3.67
CA MET A 66 3.19 10.19 4.63
C MET A 66 2.96 11.57 4.02
N HIS A 67 2.27 12.42 4.78
CA HIS A 67 1.99 13.81 4.42
C HIS A 67 1.27 13.95 3.07
N THR A 68 0.45 12.96 2.71
CA THR A 68 -0.26 12.95 1.43
C THR A 68 -1.24 14.11 1.35
N LYS A 69 -1.09 14.98 0.35
CA LYS A 69 -2.11 16.01 0.05
C LYS A 69 -3.06 15.49 -1.01
N ILE A 70 -4.33 15.30 -0.67
CA ILE A 70 -5.36 14.79 -1.58
C ILE A 70 -6.20 15.96 -2.05
N GLU A 71 -6.10 16.29 -3.34
CA GLU A 71 -6.81 17.42 -3.94
C GLU A 71 -8.19 17.04 -4.48
N GLU A 72 -8.91 18.05 -4.96
CA GLU A 72 -10.24 17.93 -5.55
C GLU A 72 -10.34 16.80 -6.58
N GLY A 73 -11.26 15.86 -6.36
CA GLY A 73 -11.44 14.69 -7.22
C GLY A 73 -10.37 13.61 -7.05
N GLY A 74 -9.30 13.88 -6.29
CA GLY A 74 -8.28 12.91 -5.95
C GLY A 74 -8.77 11.88 -4.93
N LEU A 75 -8.25 10.65 -5.04
CA LEU A 75 -8.53 9.54 -4.13
C LEU A 75 -7.22 8.89 -3.63
N GLU A 76 -7.02 8.85 -2.32
CA GLU A 76 -6.06 7.93 -1.71
C GLU A 76 -6.83 6.73 -1.15
N MET A 77 -6.49 5.53 -1.59
CA MET A 77 -6.98 4.26 -1.03
C MET A 77 -5.83 3.58 -0.29
N VAL A 78 -6.02 3.37 1.01
CA VAL A 78 -5.09 2.64 1.88
C VAL A 78 -5.74 1.29 2.19
N GLU A 79 -5.07 0.20 1.85
CA GLU A 79 -5.59 -1.15 2.00
C GLU A 79 -4.52 -2.15 2.48
N ASN A 80 -4.94 -3.39 2.76
CA ASN A 80 -4.07 -4.53 3.08
C ASN A 80 -3.05 -4.25 4.19
N ASN A 81 -3.54 -3.79 5.34
CA ASN A 81 -2.73 -3.40 6.50
C ASN A 81 -1.80 -2.19 6.32
N GLY A 82 -1.87 -1.48 5.19
CA GLY A 82 -1.13 -0.25 4.94
C GLY A 82 -1.48 0.89 5.92
N ALA A 83 -0.65 1.92 5.93
CA ALA A 83 -0.82 3.08 6.81
C ALA A 83 -0.74 4.41 6.04
N SER A 84 -1.56 5.38 6.41
CA SER A 84 -1.46 6.77 5.93
C SER A 84 -1.33 7.72 7.11
N THR A 85 -0.23 8.47 7.15
CA THR A 85 0.13 9.33 8.27
C THR A 85 0.14 10.78 7.86
N SER A 86 -0.56 11.63 8.63
CA SER A 86 -0.61 13.08 8.44
C SER A 86 -1.13 13.52 7.06
N ALA A 87 -2.03 12.74 6.46
CA ALA A 87 -2.67 13.12 5.21
C ALA A 87 -3.53 14.37 5.39
N THR A 88 -3.58 15.21 4.35
CA THR A 88 -4.50 16.35 4.26
C THR A 88 -5.50 16.11 3.14
N VAL A 89 -6.76 15.88 3.50
CA VAL A 89 -7.87 15.70 2.55
C VAL A 89 -8.49 17.06 2.28
N SER A 90 -8.14 17.67 1.15
CA SER A 90 -8.62 19.01 0.77
C SER A 90 -10.04 18.94 0.21
N LYS A 91 -10.66 20.12 0.00
CA LYS A 91 -11.99 20.24 -0.62
C LYS A 91 -12.16 19.34 -1.84
N GLY A 92 -13.15 18.44 -1.78
CA GLY A 92 -13.49 17.51 -2.86
C GLY A 92 -12.55 16.31 -3.01
N GLY A 93 -11.45 16.23 -2.25
CA GLY A 93 -10.58 15.07 -2.16
C GLY A 93 -11.14 14.00 -1.23
N LYS A 94 -10.67 12.76 -1.41
CA LYS A 94 -11.17 11.58 -0.68
C LYS A 94 -10.05 10.69 -0.18
N GLN A 95 -10.15 10.25 1.06
CA GLN A 95 -9.30 9.19 1.62
C GLN A 95 -10.18 7.99 1.99
N LEU A 96 -9.78 6.80 1.56
CA LEU A 96 -10.42 5.53 1.91
C LEU A 96 -9.45 4.66 2.71
N ILE A 97 -9.90 4.17 3.86
CA ILE A 97 -9.19 3.23 4.74
C ILE A 97 -9.99 1.93 4.82
N THR A 98 -9.41 0.83 4.34
CA THR A 98 -10.08 -0.48 4.29
C THR A 98 -9.11 -1.66 4.46
N ARG A 99 -9.61 -2.91 4.58
CA ARG A 99 -8.82 -4.15 4.65
C ARG A 99 -7.70 -4.11 5.68
N GLY A 100 -8.05 -3.80 6.93
CA GLY A 100 -7.11 -3.67 8.05
C GLY A 100 -6.16 -2.47 7.98
N ALA A 101 -6.36 -1.52 7.07
CA ALA A 101 -5.51 -0.33 6.96
C ALA A 101 -5.71 0.66 8.12
N THR A 102 -4.76 1.57 8.29
CA THR A 102 -4.75 2.53 9.40
C THR A 102 -4.46 3.96 8.91
N ALA A 103 -5.30 4.91 9.28
CA ALA A 103 -5.03 6.35 9.13
C ALA A 103 -4.63 6.99 10.47
N ILE A 104 -3.63 7.85 10.43
CA ILE A 104 -3.04 8.50 11.60
C ILE A 104 -3.01 10.00 11.37
N SER A 105 -3.63 10.77 12.26
CA SER A 105 -3.58 12.24 12.24
C SER A 105 -4.04 12.85 10.92
N THR A 106 -5.03 12.25 10.27
CA THR A 106 -5.60 12.80 9.02
C THR A 106 -6.27 14.14 9.32
N ARG A 107 -5.91 15.18 8.55
CA ARG A 107 -6.63 16.45 8.53
C ARG A 107 -7.62 16.46 7.38
N VAL A 108 -8.92 16.48 7.70
CA VAL A 108 -10.00 16.56 6.70
C VAL A 108 -10.51 18.00 6.62
N ASP A 109 -10.11 18.73 5.57
CA ASP A 109 -10.34 20.17 5.39
C ASP A 109 -11.21 20.40 4.13
N GLY A 110 -12.52 20.22 4.29
CA GLY A 110 -13.50 20.26 3.21
C GLY A 110 -13.58 18.99 2.34
N GLY A 111 -12.72 17.99 2.59
CA GLY A 111 -12.74 16.68 1.94
C GLY A 111 -13.55 15.62 2.69
N SER A 112 -13.37 14.36 2.31
CA SER A 112 -14.02 13.22 2.98
C SER A 112 -13.07 12.08 3.29
N GLN A 113 -13.13 11.57 4.52
CA GLN A 113 -12.49 10.33 4.94
C GLN A 113 -13.55 9.24 5.12
N PHE A 114 -13.27 8.06 4.60
CA PHE A 114 -14.13 6.88 4.73
C PHE A 114 -13.33 5.74 5.38
N ILE A 115 -13.88 5.15 6.43
CA ILE A 115 -13.30 4.02 7.15
C ILE A 115 -14.35 2.91 7.14
N PHE A 116 -14.02 1.76 6.57
CA PHE A 116 -14.88 0.56 6.63
C PHE A 116 -14.02 -0.69 6.58
N GLU A 117 -14.45 -1.75 7.27
CA GLU A 117 -13.82 -3.06 7.15
C GLU A 117 -14.67 -3.94 6.25
N GLU A 118 -14.04 -4.69 5.33
CA GLU A 118 -14.75 -5.73 4.61
C GLU A 118 -15.14 -6.84 5.61
N LYS A 119 -16.19 -7.61 5.33
CA LYS A 119 -16.52 -8.77 6.19
C LYS A 119 -15.26 -9.63 6.38
N PRO A 120 -14.94 -10.07 7.61
CA PRO A 120 -13.72 -10.81 7.87
C PRO A 120 -13.64 -12.02 6.94
N ARG A 121 -12.64 -12.04 6.05
CA ARG A 121 -12.24 -13.29 5.41
C ARG A 121 -11.58 -14.09 6.53
N ASN A 122 -12.17 -15.21 6.92
CA ASN A 122 -11.64 -16.09 7.96
C ASN A 122 -10.24 -16.59 7.55
N LEU A 123 -9.19 -15.83 7.87
CA LEU A 123 -7.79 -16.10 7.48
C LEU A 123 -6.84 -16.27 8.68
N GLY A 124 -7.34 -16.31 9.91
CA GLY A 124 -6.51 -16.55 11.09
C GLY A 124 -6.98 -15.78 12.32
N THR A 125 -6.39 -16.12 13.47
CA THR A 125 -6.64 -15.50 14.77
C THR A 125 -6.21 -14.04 14.73
N GLU A 126 -7.16 -13.13 14.98
CA GLU A 126 -7.06 -11.66 15.00
C GLU A 126 -7.40 -10.97 13.66
N VAL A 127 -8.65 -10.47 13.58
CA VAL A 127 -9.11 -9.63 12.49
C VAL A 127 -8.70 -8.19 12.80
N LYS A 128 -7.64 -7.69 12.15
CA LYS A 128 -7.30 -6.26 12.21
C LYS A 128 -8.38 -5.46 11.48
N ARG A 129 -9.05 -4.57 12.20
CA ARG A 129 -10.06 -3.65 11.64
C ARG A 129 -9.42 -2.40 11.09
N SER A 130 -10.01 -1.90 10.00
CA SER A 130 -9.67 -0.61 9.43
C SER A 130 -9.92 0.50 10.42
N SER A 131 -8.94 1.36 10.62
CA SER A 131 -8.94 2.30 11.75
C SER A 131 -8.45 3.70 11.38
N ALA A 132 -8.96 4.72 12.06
CA ALA A 132 -8.46 6.10 11.99
C ALA A 132 -8.33 6.74 13.38
N TYR A 133 -7.11 7.11 13.82
CA TYR A 133 -6.90 7.90 15.04
C TYR A 133 -6.46 9.32 14.77
N ASP A 134 -6.71 10.17 15.78
CA ASP A 134 -6.20 11.54 15.88
C ASP A 134 -6.62 12.43 14.71
N ALA A 135 -7.70 12.03 14.02
CA ALA A 135 -8.21 12.77 12.88
C ALA A 135 -8.70 14.15 13.32
N ILE A 136 -8.39 15.18 12.53
CA ILE A 136 -8.87 16.55 12.72
C ILE A 136 -9.83 16.86 11.58
N ILE A 137 -11.12 17.01 11.91
CA ILE A 137 -12.18 17.28 10.93
C ILE A 137 -12.55 18.75 11.00
N VAL A 138 -12.36 19.47 9.90
CA VAL A 138 -12.47 20.93 9.86
C VAL A 138 -13.64 21.35 9.00
N GLY A 139 -14.54 22.15 9.55
CA GLY A 139 -15.49 22.95 8.77
C GLY A 139 -15.09 24.41 8.75
N LYS A 140 -15.14 25.04 7.58
CA LYS A 140 -15.05 26.50 7.49
C LYS A 140 -15.73 27.01 6.23
N ASN A 141 -16.54 28.05 6.36
CA ASN A 141 -17.12 28.79 5.23
C ASN A 141 -17.82 27.90 4.18
N GLY A 142 -18.58 26.89 4.63
CA GLY A 142 -19.26 25.93 3.74
C GLY A 142 -18.40 24.79 3.21
N ASN A 143 -17.09 24.77 3.47
CA ASN A 143 -16.21 23.64 3.24
C ASN A 143 -16.18 22.78 4.50
N SER A 144 -17.03 21.76 4.55
CA SER A 144 -17.15 20.90 5.72
C SER A 144 -16.38 19.60 5.49
N GLY A 145 -15.34 19.37 6.28
CA GLY A 145 -14.68 18.09 6.36
C GLY A 145 -15.64 17.04 6.93
N GLN A 146 -15.56 15.82 6.40
CA GLN A 146 -16.42 14.72 6.82
C GLN A 146 -15.61 13.45 7.08
N GLN A 147 -15.73 12.87 8.27
CA GLN A 147 -15.32 11.50 8.55
C GLN A 147 -16.54 10.60 8.57
N ASN A 148 -16.48 9.48 7.85
CA ASN A 148 -17.50 8.45 7.81
C ASN A 148 -16.89 7.12 8.27
N VAL A 149 -17.40 6.61 9.37
CA VAL A 149 -17.02 5.31 9.92
C VAL A 149 -18.18 4.35 9.71
N TYR A 150 -17.99 3.37 8.84
CA TYR A 150 -18.96 2.33 8.51
C TYR A 150 -18.61 1.00 9.17
N ASP A 151 -19.39 -0.04 8.88
CA ASP A 151 -19.32 -1.33 9.56
C ASP A 151 -17.90 -1.92 9.61
N GLY A 152 -17.54 -2.45 10.78
CA GLY A 152 -16.21 -2.94 11.14
C GLY A 152 -15.07 -1.90 11.14
N GLY A 153 -15.31 -0.66 10.71
CA GLY A 153 -14.37 0.45 10.80
C GLY A 153 -14.31 1.04 12.21
N GLU A 154 -13.14 1.53 12.61
CA GLU A 154 -12.89 2.09 13.93
C GLU A 154 -12.33 3.51 13.84
N ALA A 155 -12.81 4.42 14.68
CA ALA A 155 -12.20 5.73 14.84
C ALA A 155 -12.19 6.16 16.30
N TRP A 156 -11.09 6.78 16.70
CA TRP A 156 -10.76 7.13 18.07
C TRP A 156 -10.00 8.45 18.09
N ASN A 157 -10.17 9.21 19.19
CA ASN A 157 -9.61 10.55 19.37
C ASN A 157 -9.81 11.51 18.17
N THR A 158 -10.96 11.41 17.50
CA THR A 158 -11.29 12.34 16.41
C THR A 158 -11.67 13.70 17.00
N LYS A 159 -10.94 14.74 16.59
CA LYS A 159 -11.23 16.14 16.94
C LYS A 159 -12.03 16.79 15.81
N VAL A 160 -13.31 17.06 16.08
CA VAL A 160 -14.17 17.82 15.16
C VAL A 160 -14.11 19.30 15.53
N MET A 161 -13.62 20.12 14.60
CA MET A 161 -13.63 21.58 14.70
C MET A 161 -14.97 22.11 14.17
N GLY A 162 -15.31 23.37 14.49
CA GLY A 162 -16.61 23.96 14.13
C GLY A 162 -16.99 23.72 12.66
N GLY A 163 -18.19 23.20 12.41
CA GLY A 163 -18.70 22.89 11.06
C GLY A 163 -18.18 21.60 10.40
N GLY A 164 -17.26 20.86 11.04
CA GLY A 164 -16.89 19.51 10.59
C GLY A 164 -17.94 18.47 11.00
N TYR A 165 -17.98 17.33 10.31
CA TYR A 165 -18.91 16.24 10.60
C TYR A 165 -18.17 14.92 10.82
N ASN A 166 -18.52 14.22 11.91
CA ASN A 166 -18.14 12.83 12.10
C ASN A 166 -19.41 11.97 12.16
N ILE A 167 -19.50 10.96 11.30
CA ILE A 167 -20.66 10.10 11.14
C ILE A 167 -20.25 8.67 11.44
N PHE A 168 -20.87 8.07 12.45
CA PHE A 168 -20.72 6.65 12.81
C PHE A 168 -21.96 5.88 12.39
N ILE A 169 -21.79 4.85 11.57
CA ILE A 169 -22.88 3.97 11.13
C ILE A 169 -22.53 2.54 11.54
N LYS A 170 -23.15 2.09 12.64
CA LYS A 170 -23.12 0.70 13.10
C LYS A 170 -24.31 -0.05 12.52
N GLU A 171 -24.15 -1.34 12.22
CA GLU A 171 -25.22 -2.22 11.71
C GLU A 171 -26.50 -2.12 12.55
N LYS A 172 -27.43 -1.28 12.09
CA LYS A 172 -28.86 -1.43 12.38
C LYS A 172 -29.76 -1.07 11.19
N GLN A 173 -29.19 -0.67 10.05
CA GLN A 173 -29.93 -0.35 8.82
C GLN A 173 -29.14 -0.72 7.55
N GLU A 174 -29.21 -1.99 7.14
CA GLU A 174 -28.61 -2.52 5.90
C GLU A 174 -28.90 -1.66 4.66
N LYS A 175 -30.09 -1.04 4.55
CA LYS A 175 -30.47 -0.23 3.38
C LYS A 175 -29.73 1.10 3.26
N VAL A 176 -29.37 1.76 4.36
CA VAL A 176 -28.66 3.06 4.34
C VAL A 176 -27.17 2.84 4.04
N VAL A 177 -26.59 1.80 4.65
CA VAL A 177 -25.20 1.39 4.44
C VAL A 177 -24.98 0.97 2.99
N LEU A 178 -25.87 0.14 2.44
CA LEU A 178 -25.77 -0.29 1.04
C LEU A 178 -25.87 0.88 0.06
N HIS A 179 -26.73 1.88 0.34
CA HIS A 179 -26.86 3.06 -0.51
C HIS A 179 -25.60 3.94 -0.49
N GLN A 180 -24.97 4.13 0.67
CA GLN A 180 -23.73 4.91 0.79
C GLN A 180 -22.51 4.18 0.24
N ILE A 181 -22.42 2.86 0.44
CA ILE A 181 -21.42 2.00 -0.19
C ILE A 181 -21.62 1.98 -1.71
N LEU A 182 -22.86 1.86 -2.23
CA LEU A 182 -23.15 1.96 -3.66
C LEU A 182 -22.84 3.34 -4.23
N LYS A 183 -23.09 4.42 -3.47
CA LYS A 183 -22.73 5.78 -3.85
C LYS A 183 -21.20 5.95 -3.91
N PHE A 184 -20.47 5.31 -3.00
CA PHE A 184 -19.02 5.26 -2.99
C PHE A 184 -18.47 4.42 -4.16
N LEU A 185 -18.97 3.20 -4.36
CA LEU A 185 -18.60 2.32 -5.48
C LEU A 185 -18.90 2.96 -6.84
N ARG A 186 -20.03 3.66 -6.99
CA ARG A 186 -20.30 4.49 -8.18
C ARG A 186 -19.31 5.63 -8.35
N MET A 187 -18.80 6.18 -7.26
CA MET A 187 -17.77 7.24 -7.29
C MET A 187 -16.41 6.69 -7.72
N VAL A 188 -16.04 5.49 -7.28
CA VAL A 188 -14.79 4.81 -7.67
C VAL A 188 -14.87 4.32 -9.13
N ASN A 189 -16.02 3.81 -9.57
CA ASN A 189 -16.21 3.31 -10.95
C ASN A 189 -16.23 4.42 -12.02
N ASN A 190 -16.34 5.70 -11.66
CA ASN A 190 -16.22 6.82 -12.60
C ASN A 190 -14.77 7.35 -12.72
N LEU A 191 -13.80 6.71 -12.05
CA LEU A 191 -12.38 7.08 -12.04
C LEU A 191 -11.49 6.03 -12.72
N PHE A 192 -12.08 4.98 -13.31
CA PHE A 192 -11.41 3.94 -14.10
C PHE A 192 -12.06 3.82 -15.48
#